data_AF-A0A961Q149-F1
#
_entry.id   AF-A0A961Q149-F1
#
_cell.length_a   1.000
_cell.length_b   1.000
_cell.length_c   1.000
_cell.angle_alpha   90.00
_cell.angle_beta   90.00
_cell.angle_gamma   90.00
#
_symmetry.space_group_name_H-M   'P 1'
#
loop_
_entity.id
_entity.type
_entity.pdbx_description
1 polymer ?
#
loop_
_entity_poly.entity_id
_entity_poly.type
_entity_poly.pdbx_seq_one_letter_code
_entity_poly.pdbx_strand_id
1 'polypeptide(L)'
;MVEELREVVRAAPLFAPVTPWGKPMSVRMTSAGRYGWVSDRGGYRYAERHPSGLSWPAIPDSVMAVWRDLVSRDRVPDCCLVNFYGAKARMGLHRDVDEADFTWPVLSISLGDTAVFRIGGLDRGDPTTSTALESGDVVVMGGAVRRAYHGVDRIRFGRSSLLGEGGRINLTLRVVD
;
A
#
# COMPACT_ATOMS: atom_id res chain seq x y z
N MET A 1 -4.24 2.83 15.43
CA MET A 1 -4.05 2.43 14.02
C MET A 1 -5.04 1.38 13.53
N VAL A 2 -4.99 0.11 13.96
CA VAL A 2 -5.88 -0.94 13.39
C VAL A 2 -7.36 -0.60 13.51
N GLU A 3 -7.80 -0.04 14.65
CA GLU A 3 -9.20 0.36 14.83
C GLU A 3 -9.60 1.48 13.86
N GLU A 4 -8.77 2.50 13.68
CA GLU A 4 -9.04 3.58 12.71
C GLU A 4 -9.09 3.04 11.27
N LEU A 5 -8.30 2.02 10.94
CA LEU A 5 -8.37 1.37 9.63
C LEU A 5 -9.68 0.60 9.43
N ARG A 6 -10.30 0.08 10.50
CA ARG A 6 -11.64 -0.51 10.41
C ARG A 6 -12.68 0.55 10.06
N GLU A 7 -12.55 1.77 10.58
CA GLU A 7 -13.39 2.91 10.22
C GLU A 7 -13.21 3.28 8.74
N VAL A 8 -11.96 3.32 8.25
CA VAL A 8 -11.67 3.53 6.82
C VAL A 8 -12.38 2.48 5.96
N VAL A 9 -12.26 1.20 6.31
CA VAL A 9 -12.90 0.09 5.56
C VAL A 9 -14.42 0.15 5.65
N ARG A 10 -15.00 0.64 6.77
CA ARG A 10 -16.45 0.80 6.89
C ARG A 10 -16.96 1.91 5.97
N ALA A 11 -16.21 3.00 5.83
CA ALA A 11 -16.55 4.13 4.98
C ALA A 11 -16.27 3.86 3.48
N ALA A 12 -15.16 3.19 3.16
CA ALA A 12 -14.75 2.79 1.82
C ALA A 12 -14.34 1.30 1.84
N PRO A 13 -15.28 0.38 1.54
CA PRO A 13 -15.05 -1.06 1.63
C PRO A 13 -13.89 -1.57 0.78
N LEU A 14 -13.22 -2.62 1.26
CA LEU A 14 -12.21 -3.32 0.48
C LEU A 14 -12.81 -3.91 -0.80
N PHE A 15 -12.13 -3.74 -1.92
CA PHE A 15 -12.46 -4.39 -3.19
C PHE A 15 -11.25 -5.16 -3.74
N ALA A 16 -11.47 -6.08 -4.66
CA ALA A 16 -10.40 -6.74 -5.41
C ALA A 16 -10.29 -6.07 -6.79
N PRO A 17 -9.26 -5.24 -7.04
CA PRO A 17 -9.13 -4.58 -8.33
C PRO A 17 -8.91 -5.59 -9.44
N VAL A 18 -9.29 -5.17 -10.64
CA VAL A 18 -9.05 -5.94 -11.86
C VAL A 18 -7.86 -5.32 -12.57
N THR A 19 -6.86 -6.13 -12.86
CA THR A 19 -5.72 -5.71 -13.68
C THR A 19 -6.17 -5.30 -15.08
N PRO A 20 -5.39 -4.52 -15.84
CA PRO A 20 -5.70 -4.16 -17.22
C PRO A 20 -5.97 -5.37 -18.12
N TRP A 21 -5.39 -6.53 -17.80
CA TRP A 21 -5.60 -7.80 -18.50
C TRP A 21 -6.84 -8.58 -18.04
N GLY A 22 -7.72 -7.97 -17.24
CA GLY A 22 -8.99 -8.57 -16.82
C GLY A 22 -8.89 -9.60 -15.70
N LYS A 23 -7.71 -9.78 -15.07
CA LYS A 23 -7.54 -10.70 -13.94
C LYS A 23 -7.70 -9.99 -12.60
N PRO A 24 -8.51 -10.50 -11.66
CA PRO A 24 -8.62 -9.93 -10.33
C PRO A 24 -7.32 -10.12 -9.55
N MET A 25 -6.94 -9.12 -8.76
CA MET A 25 -5.82 -9.20 -7.85
C MET A 25 -6.17 -10.07 -6.63
N SER A 26 -5.19 -10.84 -6.14
CA SER A 26 -5.34 -11.60 -4.89
C SER A 26 -5.32 -10.71 -3.63
N VAL A 27 -4.79 -9.49 -3.77
CA VAL A 27 -4.75 -8.46 -2.74
C VAL A 27 -6.05 -7.66 -2.84
N ARG A 28 -6.72 -7.47 -1.69
CA ARG A 28 -7.86 -6.56 -1.60
C ARG A 28 -7.36 -5.21 -1.16
N MET A 29 -7.98 -4.13 -1.63
CA MET A 29 -7.54 -2.79 -1.29
C MET A 29 -8.69 -1.80 -1.12
N THR A 30 -8.38 -0.73 -0.39
CA THR A 30 -9.15 0.50 -0.29
C THR A 30 -8.17 1.65 -0.12
N SER A 31 -8.62 2.88 0.05
CA SER A 31 -7.74 4.03 0.26
C SER A 31 -8.36 5.04 1.21
N ALA A 32 -7.52 5.94 1.71
CA ALA A 32 -7.90 7.13 2.45
C ALA A 32 -7.08 8.33 1.93
N GLY A 33 -7.62 9.54 2.04
CA GLY A 33 -7.01 10.77 1.55
C GLY A 33 -7.80 11.42 0.42
N ARG A 34 -7.16 12.34 -0.30
CA ARG A 34 -7.75 13.01 -1.45
C ARG A 34 -7.90 12.07 -2.65
N TYR A 35 -6.95 11.15 -2.79
CA TYR A 35 -6.94 10.16 -3.85
C TYR A 35 -6.91 8.74 -3.30
N GLY A 36 -7.41 7.81 -4.10
CA GLY A 36 -7.19 6.38 -3.94
C GLY A 36 -6.66 5.77 -5.23
N TRP A 37 -5.73 4.84 -5.11
CA TRP A 37 -5.21 4.11 -6.26
C TRP A 37 -6.22 3.06 -6.70
N VAL A 38 -6.53 3.03 -8.00
CA VAL A 38 -7.48 2.09 -8.59
C VAL A 38 -6.91 1.44 -9.84
N SER A 39 -7.37 0.21 -10.11
CA SER A 39 -7.05 -0.54 -11.31
C SER A 39 -8.31 -1.13 -11.91
N ASP A 40 -8.47 -0.94 -13.22
CA ASP A 40 -9.48 -1.59 -14.04
C ASP A 40 -8.92 -1.89 -15.45
N ARG A 41 -9.80 -2.26 -16.39
CA ARG A 41 -9.40 -2.51 -17.79
C ARG A 41 -8.82 -1.27 -18.49
N GLY A 42 -9.11 -0.07 -17.99
CA GLY A 42 -8.59 1.20 -18.50
C GLY A 42 -7.18 1.53 -18.01
N GLY A 43 -6.63 0.78 -17.06
CA GLY A 43 -5.28 1.01 -16.54
C GLY A 43 -5.24 1.26 -15.04
N TYR A 44 -4.08 1.74 -14.59
CA TYR A 44 -3.80 2.15 -13.21
C TYR A 44 -3.90 3.67 -13.11
N ARG A 45 -4.52 4.18 -12.04
CA ARG A 45 -4.63 5.62 -11.82
C ARG A 45 -4.96 5.96 -10.37
N TYR A 46 -4.74 7.22 -10.01
CA TYR A 46 -5.35 7.84 -8.86
C TYR A 46 -6.75 8.36 -9.21
N ALA A 47 -7.72 8.12 -8.33
CA ALA A 47 -9.10 8.60 -8.47
C ALA A 47 -9.56 9.29 -7.18
N GLU A 48 -10.38 10.32 -7.30
CA GLU A 48 -10.95 11.04 -6.15
C GLU A 48 -12.11 10.30 -5.48
N ARG A 49 -12.61 9.23 -6.09
CA ARG A 49 -13.74 8.43 -5.58
C ARG A 49 -13.43 6.94 -5.62
N HIS A 50 -13.98 6.23 -4.64
CA HIS A 50 -14.03 4.78 -4.58
C HIS A 50 -14.79 4.22 -5.79
N PRO A 51 -14.44 3.03 -6.32
CA PRO A 51 -15.14 2.43 -7.48
C PRO A 51 -16.66 2.27 -7.34
N SER A 52 -17.18 2.21 -6.11
CA SER A 52 -18.63 2.19 -5.83
C SER A 52 -19.29 3.59 -5.78
N GLY A 53 -18.54 4.67 -6.05
CA GLY A 53 -19.00 6.06 -6.01
C GLY A 53 -18.80 6.78 -4.67
N LEU A 54 -18.41 6.06 -3.62
CA LEU A 54 -18.16 6.63 -2.29
C LEU A 54 -16.95 7.57 -2.30
N SER A 55 -16.95 8.57 -1.42
CA SER A 55 -15.77 9.40 -1.18
C SER A 55 -14.74 8.61 -0.36
N TRP A 56 -13.45 8.85 -0.59
CA TRP A 56 -12.40 8.33 0.27
C TRP A 56 -12.47 9.02 1.65
N PRO A 57 -12.37 8.27 2.77
CA PRO A 57 -12.28 8.87 4.10
C PRO A 57 -10.92 9.57 4.30
N ALA A 58 -10.82 10.41 5.32
CA ALA A 58 -9.55 11.05 5.69
C ALA A 58 -8.50 10.00 6.11
N ILE A 59 -7.22 10.30 5.86
CA ILE A 59 -6.11 9.47 6.35
C ILE A 59 -6.11 9.53 7.88
N PRO A 60 -6.10 8.40 8.60
CA PRO A 60 -6.13 8.40 10.06
C PRO A 60 -4.95 9.12 10.70
N ASP A 61 -5.20 9.78 11.84
CA ASP A 61 -4.20 10.60 12.54
C ASP A 61 -2.97 9.79 12.98
N SER A 62 -3.16 8.54 13.40
CA SER A 62 -2.04 7.67 13.76
C SER A 62 -1.13 7.32 12.58
N VAL A 63 -1.68 7.26 11.37
CA VAL A 63 -0.90 7.03 10.14
C VAL A 63 -0.21 8.32 9.71
N MET A 64 -0.91 9.45 9.81
CA MET A 64 -0.35 10.78 9.55
C MET A 64 0.81 11.11 10.51
N ALA A 65 0.78 10.63 11.76
CA ALA A 65 1.87 10.79 12.71
C ALA A 65 3.17 10.14 12.20
N VAL A 66 3.09 8.90 11.70
CA VAL A 66 4.26 8.19 11.14
C VAL A 66 4.83 8.95 9.93
N TRP A 67 3.97 9.48 9.07
CA TRP A 67 4.42 10.33 7.96
C TRP A 67 5.14 11.59 8.42
N ARG A 68 4.59 12.30 9.41
CA ARG A 68 5.21 13.53 9.95
C ARG A 68 6.57 13.29 10.58
N ASP A 69 6.77 12.12 11.18
CA ASP A 69 8.02 11.77 11.85
C ASP A 69 9.10 11.31 10.86
N LEU A 70 8.72 10.62 9.77
CA LEU A 70 9.69 9.98 8.87
C LEU A 70 9.85 10.65 7.51
N VAL A 71 8.91 11.52 7.10
CA VAL A 71 8.91 12.12 5.76
C VAL A 71 8.83 13.64 5.83
N SER A 72 7.71 14.22 6.25
CA SER A 72 7.55 15.67 6.27
C SER A 72 6.41 16.12 7.18
N ARG A 73 6.65 17.21 7.90
CA ARG A 73 5.63 17.91 8.70
C ARG A 73 4.81 18.91 7.88
N ASP A 74 5.37 19.40 6.77
CA ASP A 74 4.79 20.48 5.97
C ASP A 74 3.98 19.93 4.79
N ARG A 75 4.51 18.93 4.08
CA ARG A 75 3.79 18.24 3.01
C ARG A 75 3.17 16.97 3.56
N VAL A 76 1.85 16.90 3.56
CA VAL A 76 1.08 15.70 3.90
C VAL A 76 0.89 14.79 2.68
N PRO A 77 0.67 13.47 2.86
CA PRO A 77 0.39 12.57 1.74
C PRO A 77 -1.04 12.78 1.23
N ASP A 78 -1.24 12.66 -0.08
CA ASP A 78 -2.57 12.80 -0.70
C ASP A 78 -3.34 11.48 -0.74
N CYS A 79 -2.62 10.36 -0.64
CA CYS A 79 -3.18 9.02 -0.69
C CYS A 79 -2.51 8.13 0.37
N CYS A 80 -3.33 7.34 1.06
CA CYS A 80 -2.93 6.17 1.83
C CYS A 80 -3.64 4.94 1.24
N LEU A 81 -2.95 4.19 0.40
CA LEU A 81 -3.42 2.91 -0.12
C LEU A 81 -3.37 1.85 0.98
N VAL A 82 -4.51 1.25 1.29
CA VAL A 82 -4.64 0.18 2.29
C VAL A 82 -4.74 -1.15 1.57
N ASN A 83 -3.70 -1.96 1.66
CA ASN A 83 -3.64 -3.30 1.10
C ASN A 83 -3.91 -4.35 2.18
N PHE A 84 -4.84 -5.27 1.93
CA PHE A 84 -5.09 -6.44 2.76
C PHE A 84 -4.65 -7.72 2.04
N TYR A 85 -3.78 -8.48 2.70
CA TYR A 85 -3.27 -9.76 2.24
C TYR A 85 -3.80 -10.90 3.11
N GLY A 86 -4.61 -11.79 2.50
CA GLY A 86 -4.97 -13.07 3.09
C GLY A 86 -3.90 -14.16 2.85
N ALA A 87 -4.19 -15.39 3.24
CA ALA A 87 -3.23 -16.52 3.24
C ALA A 87 -2.52 -16.78 1.90
N LYS A 88 -3.20 -16.54 0.77
CA LYS A 88 -2.67 -16.79 -0.59
C LYS A 88 -2.35 -15.50 -1.36
N ALA A 89 -2.52 -14.34 -0.72
CA ALA A 89 -2.34 -13.06 -1.40
C ALA A 89 -0.86 -12.75 -1.61
N ARG A 90 -0.54 -12.22 -2.79
CA ARG A 90 0.82 -11.79 -3.17
C ARG A 90 0.75 -10.59 -4.09
N MET A 91 1.82 -9.81 -4.11
CA MET A 91 2.00 -8.70 -5.05
C MET A 91 3.31 -8.93 -5.80
N GLY A 92 3.21 -9.16 -7.11
CA GLY A 92 4.40 -9.37 -7.95
C GLY A 92 5.29 -8.12 -7.99
N LEU A 93 6.48 -8.26 -8.57
CA LEU A 93 7.38 -7.11 -8.78
C LEU A 93 6.69 -6.05 -9.65
N HIS A 94 6.57 -4.85 -9.09
CA HIS A 94 6.00 -3.67 -9.71
C HIS A 94 6.78 -2.43 -9.26
N ARG A 95 6.41 -1.27 -9.81
CA ARG A 95 6.94 0.04 -9.39
C ARG A 95 5.76 0.96 -9.14
N ASP A 96 5.95 1.88 -8.20
CA ASP A 96 5.05 2.99 -7.94
C ASP A 96 5.47 4.14 -8.85
N VAL A 97 4.79 4.27 -10.00
CA VAL A 97 5.13 5.24 -11.08
C VAL A 97 3.93 6.04 -11.56
N ASP A 98 2.82 6.02 -10.82
CA ASP A 98 1.59 6.71 -11.19
C ASP A 98 1.50 8.11 -10.55
N GLU A 99 2.51 8.52 -9.78
CA GLU A 99 2.59 9.84 -9.12
C GLU A 99 3.26 10.90 -10.02
N ALA A 100 2.92 12.18 -9.84
CA ALA A 100 3.46 13.27 -10.65
C ALA A 100 4.89 13.67 -10.26
N ASP A 101 5.24 13.56 -8.98
CA ASP A 101 6.55 13.97 -8.43
C ASP A 101 7.25 12.83 -7.68
N PHE A 102 8.32 12.32 -8.27
CA PHE A 102 9.14 11.26 -7.69
C PHE A 102 10.23 11.76 -6.73
N THR A 103 10.27 13.05 -6.40
CA THR A 103 11.13 13.53 -5.31
C THR A 103 10.57 13.17 -3.94
N TRP A 104 9.24 13.00 -3.84
CA TRP A 104 8.59 12.52 -2.62
C TRP A 104 8.72 10.99 -2.48
N PRO A 105 9.03 10.48 -1.28
CA PRO A 105 9.19 9.06 -1.06
C PRO A 105 7.85 8.32 -1.04
N VAL A 106 7.90 6.99 -1.19
CA VAL A 106 6.82 6.10 -0.76
C VAL A 106 7.11 5.68 0.67
N LEU A 107 6.16 5.89 1.58
CA LEU A 107 6.23 5.35 2.94
C LEU A 107 5.29 4.15 3.07
N SER A 108 5.79 3.04 3.60
CA SER A 108 5.07 1.77 3.69
C SER A 108 5.09 1.23 5.12
N ILE A 109 3.92 1.07 5.75
CA ILE A 109 3.78 0.55 7.12
C ILE A 109 3.25 -0.88 7.05
N SER A 110 3.84 -1.81 7.81
CA SER A 110 3.42 -3.21 7.89
C SER A 110 2.70 -3.49 9.20
N LEU A 111 1.54 -4.13 9.14
CA LEU A 111 0.74 -4.52 10.29
C LEU A 111 0.24 -5.97 10.13
N GLY A 112 0.30 -6.77 11.19
CA GLY A 112 -0.20 -8.15 11.17
C GLY A 112 0.88 -9.15 10.75
N ASP A 113 0.51 -10.14 9.95
CA ASP A 113 1.41 -11.23 9.55
C ASP A 113 2.64 -10.73 8.79
N THR A 114 3.80 -11.35 9.08
CA THR A 114 5.07 -11.04 8.43
C THR A 114 4.99 -11.29 6.91
N ALA A 115 5.43 -10.31 6.12
CA ALA A 115 5.62 -10.46 4.68
C ALA A 115 7.09 -10.71 4.33
N VAL A 116 7.33 -11.54 3.32
CA VAL A 116 8.62 -11.55 2.61
C VAL A 116 8.55 -10.46 1.54
N PHE A 117 9.08 -9.29 1.87
CA PHE A 117 9.22 -8.17 0.96
C PHE A 117 10.45 -8.38 0.07
N ARG A 118 10.31 -8.05 -1.21
CA ARG A 118 11.38 -8.15 -2.19
C ARG A 118 11.59 -6.80 -2.83
N ILE A 119 12.85 -6.37 -2.92
CA ILE A 119 13.27 -5.15 -3.61
C ILE A 119 14.39 -5.49 -4.60
N GLY A 120 14.30 -4.93 -5.81
CA GLY A 120 15.29 -5.04 -6.87
C GLY A 120 15.87 -3.68 -7.24
N GLY A 121 16.41 -3.59 -8.46
CA GLY A 121 16.90 -2.34 -9.03
C GLY A 121 15.83 -1.57 -9.82
N LEU A 122 16.30 -0.74 -10.76
CA LEU A 122 15.45 0.12 -11.59
C LEU A 122 14.86 -0.63 -12.80
N ASP A 123 15.52 -1.72 -13.19
CA ASP A 123 15.09 -2.63 -14.24
C ASP A 123 14.49 -3.91 -13.67
N ARG A 124 13.51 -4.47 -14.37
CA ARG A 124 12.72 -5.62 -13.86
C ARG A 124 13.56 -6.88 -13.64
N GLY A 125 14.65 -7.02 -14.40
CA GLY A 125 15.57 -8.15 -14.35
C GLY A 125 16.71 -7.99 -13.35
N ASP A 126 16.81 -6.84 -12.67
CA ASP A 126 17.89 -6.58 -11.73
C ASP A 126 17.86 -7.56 -10.55
N PRO A 127 19.03 -7.87 -9.95
CA PRO A 127 19.10 -8.71 -8.76
C PRO A 127 18.17 -8.21 -7.66
N THR A 128 17.51 -9.14 -6.98
CA THR A 128 16.59 -8.82 -5.90
C THR A 128 17.11 -9.30 -4.55
N THR A 129 16.84 -8.50 -3.52
CA THR A 129 17.06 -8.86 -2.12
C THR A 129 15.70 -8.99 -1.43
N SER A 130 15.61 -9.93 -0.49
CA SER A 130 14.39 -10.15 0.29
C SER A 130 14.62 -9.83 1.76
N THR A 131 13.61 -9.26 2.41
CA THR A 131 13.61 -8.94 3.84
C THR A 131 12.25 -9.30 4.42
N ALA A 132 12.25 -9.82 5.64
CA ALA A 132 11.02 -10.02 6.39
C ALA A 132 10.55 -8.67 6.93
N LEU A 133 9.31 -8.27 6.62
CA LEU A 133 8.65 -7.12 7.23
C LEU A 133 7.61 -7.62 8.21
N GLU A 134 7.86 -7.36 9.48
CA GLU A 134 7.02 -7.73 10.61
C GLU A 134 6.02 -6.63 10.96
N SER A 135 5.12 -6.92 11.89
CA SER A 135 4.14 -5.93 12.35
C SER A 135 4.85 -4.79 13.08
N GLY A 136 4.65 -3.56 12.62
CA GLY A 136 5.30 -2.35 13.13
C GLY A 136 6.42 -1.83 12.24
N ASP A 137 6.94 -2.65 11.31
CA ASP A 137 8.01 -2.22 10.41
C ASP A 137 7.54 -1.14 9.43
N VAL A 138 8.40 -0.15 9.21
CA VAL A 138 8.20 0.93 8.25
C VAL A 138 9.34 0.96 7.24
N VAL A 139 8.98 1.02 5.96
CA VAL A 139 9.92 1.18 4.84
C VAL A 139 9.68 2.54 4.18
N VAL A 140 10.74 3.30 3.98
CA VAL A 140 10.70 4.55 3.21
C VAL A 140 11.56 4.38 1.95
N MET A 141 10.93 4.47 0.78
CA MET A 141 11.60 4.37 -0.52
C MET A 141 11.66 5.75 -1.17
N GLY A 142 12.78 6.44 -0.99
CA GLY A 142 13.06 7.76 -1.58
C GLY A 142 14.32 7.76 -2.46
N GLY A 143 14.62 8.90 -3.06
CA GLY A 143 15.84 9.10 -3.85
C GLY A 143 16.03 8.05 -4.96
N ALA A 144 17.23 7.48 -5.05
CA ALA A 144 17.58 6.52 -6.10
C ALA A 144 16.69 5.26 -6.13
N VAL A 145 16.11 4.86 -4.99
CA VAL A 145 15.27 3.66 -4.89
C VAL A 145 13.76 3.96 -4.96
N ARG A 146 13.36 5.23 -5.13
CA ARG A 146 11.94 5.63 -5.22
C ARG A 146 11.17 4.88 -6.31
N ARG A 147 11.85 4.50 -7.38
CA ARG A 147 11.31 3.76 -8.53
C ARG A 147 11.85 2.33 -8.63
N ALA A 148 12.41 1.79 -7.55
CA ALA A 148 12.89 0.41 -7.55
C ALA A 148 11.73 -0.58 -7.73
N TYR A 149 11.96 -1.65 -8.48
CA TYR A 149 11.03 -2.77 -8.54
C TYR A 149 10.90 -3.42 -7.16
N HIS A 150 9.68 -3.60 -6.68
CA HIS A 150 9.45 -4.22 -5.40
C HIS A 150 8.13 -5.00 -5.37
N GLY A 151 7.94 -5.82 -4.34
CA GLY A 151 6.75 -6.64 -4.20
C GLY A 151 6.71 -7.43 -2.90
N VAL A 152 5.63 -8.19 -2.74
CA VAL A 152 5.39 -9.08 -1.60
C VAL A 152 5.25 -10.49 -2.13
N ASP A 153 6.27 -11.30 -1.88
CA ASP A 153 6.39 -12.66 -2.43
C ASP A 153 5.46 -13.64 -1.68
N ARG A 154 5.49 -13.61 -0.35
CA ARG A 154 4.70 -14.49 0.52
C ARG A 154 4.34 -13.83 1.84
N ILE A 155 3.16 -14.17 2.36
CA ILE A 155 2.75 -13.89 3.75
C ILE A 155 2.96 -15.12 4.63
N ARG A 156 3.58 -14.94 5.80
CA ARG A 156 3.65 -15.97 6.85
C ARG A 156 2.34 -15.95 7.64
N PHE A 157 1.30 -16.51 7.03
CA PHE A 157 -0.08 -16.39 7.52
C PHE A 157 -0.32 -17.00 8.90
N GLY A 158 -1.15 -16.34 9.72
CA GLY A 158 -1.60 -16.81 11.04
C GLY A 158 -0.51 -16.78 12.11
N ARG A 159 0.48 -15.89 11.97
CA ARG A 159 1.61 -15.77 12.91
C ARG A 159 1.51 -14.53 13.80
N SER A 160 0.73 -13.54 13.41
CA SER A 160 0.41 -12.37 14.22
C SER A 160 -0.92 -12.54 14.95
N SER A 161 -0.99 -12.03 16.18
CA SER A 161 -2.24 -11.91 16.95
C SER A 161 -2.97 -10.58 16.72
N LEU A 162 -2.42 -9.66 15.91
CA LEU A 162 -2.99 -8.33 15.72
C LEU A 162 -4.35 -8.37 15.02
N LEU A 163 -4.53 -9.30 14.08
CA LEU A 163 -5.78 -9.51 13.35
C LEU A 163 -6.35 -10.86 13.77
N GLY A 164 -7.56 -10.89 14.32
CA GLY A 164 -8.16 -12.11 14.90
C GLY A 164 -8.29 -13.28 13.92
N GLU A 165 -8.47 -13.00 12.62
CA GLU A 165 -8.54 -14.01 11.55
C GLU A 165 -7.21 -14.21 10.81
N GLY A 166 -6.13 -13.61 11.30
CA GLY A 166 -4.84 -13.52 10.62
C GLY A 166 -4.86 -12.55 9.43
N GLY A 167 -3.77 -12.57 8.66
CA GLY A 167 -3.55 -11.70 7.51
C GLY A 167 -2.62 -10.53 7.81
N ARG A 168 -2.33 -9.77 6.75
CA ARG A 168 -1.46 -8.60 6.79
C ARG A 168 -2.16 -7.39 6.20
N ILE A 169 -2.01 -6.25 6.87
CA ILE A 169 -2.36 -4.94 6.34
C ILE A 169 -1.07 -4.20 5.99
N ASN A 170 -1.09 -3.50 4.87
CA ASN A 170 -0.03 -2.58 4.50
C ASN A 170 -0.61 -1.24 4.10
N LEU A 171 -0.02 -0.18 4.65
CA LEU A 171 -0.40 1.19 4.36
C LEU A 171 0.71 1.82 3.52
N THR A 172 0.38 2.24 2.32
CA THR A 172 1.33 2.88 1.41
C THR A 172 0.92 4.33 1.20
N LEU A 173 1.72 5.25 1.73
CA LEU A 173 1.48 6.69 1.70
C LEU A 173 2.30 7.35 0.61
N ARG A 174 1.64 8.23 -0.15
CA ARG A 174 2.20 8.84 -1.36
C ARG A 174 1.69 10.28 -1.52
N VAL A 175 2.57 11.13 -2.04
CA VAL A 175 2.21 12.42 -2.64
C VAL A 175 1.89 12.15 -4.10
N VAL A 176 0.69 12.55 -4.54
CA VAL A 176 0.17 12.20 -5.87
C VAL A 176 0.45 13.32 -6.87
N ASP A 177 0.26 14.57 -6.45
CA ASP A 177 0.43 15.77 -7.27
C ASP A 177 1.09 16.94 -6.54
#